data_AF-A0A4W5LGC8-F1
#
_entry.id   AF-A0A4W5LGC8-F1
#
_cell.length_a   1.000
_cell.length_b   1.000
_cell.length_c   1.000
_cell.angle_alpha   90.00
_cell.angle_beta   90.00
_cell.angle_gamma   90.00
#
_symmetry.space_group_name_H-M   'P 1'
#
loop_
_entity.id
_entity.type
_entity.pdbx_description
1 polymer ?
#
loop_
_entity_poly.entity_id
_entity_poly.type
_entity_poly.pdbx_seq_one_letter_code
_entity_poly.pdbx_strand_id
1 'polypeptide(L)' 'MVGPGTGIAPFMGFIQERGWLKEQGKEVGETVLYCGCRHKNEDYLYQEELEEAEKTGVITKLNVAFSRDQEQKVYLFY' A
#
# COMPACT_ATOMS: atom_id res chain seq x y z
N MET A 1 -5.21 4.87 4.71
CA MET A 1 -5.83 4.50 3.42
C MET A 1 -6.15 3.00 3.47
N VAL A 2 -7.35 2.58 3.03
CA VAL A 2 -7.78 1.16 3.06
C VAL A 2 -8.41 0.81 1.72
N GLY A 3 -7.81 -0.11 0.96
CA GLY A 3 -8.23 -0.45 -0.40
C GLY A 3 -7.79 -1.84 -0.85
N PRO A 4 -8.62 -2.88 -0.67
CA PRO A 4 -8.33 -4.22 -1.19
C PRO A 4 -8.58 -4.30 -2.70
N GLY A 5 -7.78 -5.11 -3.39
CA GLY A 5 -7.85 -5.31 -4.84
C GLY A 5 -7.78 -3.98 -5.60
N THR A 6 -8.68 -3.81 -6.57
CA THR A 6 -8.75 -2.59 -7.39
C THR A 6 -9.09 -1.32 -6.59
N GLY A 7 -9.54 -1.45 -5.34
CA GLY A 7 -9.73 -0.33 -4.41
C GLY A 7 -8.42 0.43 -4.09
N ILE A 8 -7.25 -0.09 -4.48
CA ILE A 8 -5.97 0.60 -4.35
C ILE A 8 -5.78 1.75 -5.36
N ALA A 9 -6.51 1.74 -6.47
CA ALA A 9 -6.32 2.66 -7.59
C ALA A 9 -6.24 4.16 -7.20
N PRO A 10 -7.17 4.73 -6.41
CA PRO A 10 -7.06 6.14 -6.01
C PRO A 10 -5.87 6.41 -5.09
N PHE A 11 -5.45 5.42 -4.30
CA PHE A 11 -4.33 5.60 -3.36
C PHE A 11 -2.98 5.65 -4.06
N MET A 12 -2.85 5.09 -5.27
CA MET A 12 -1.62 5.27 -6.06
C MET A 12 -1.40 6.75 -6.41
N GLY A 13 -2.46 7.48 -6.79
CA GLY A 13 -2.37 8.92 -7.00
C GLY A 13 -1.98 9.68 -5.72
N PHE A 14 -2.54 9.29 -4.57
CA PHE A 14 -2.18 9.91 -3.28
C PHE A 14 -0.72 9.62 -2.90
N ILE A 15 -0.23 8.40 -3.12
CA ILE A 15 1.16 8.02 -2.85
C ILE A 15 2.10 8.82 -3.75
N GLN A 16 1.78 8.96 -5.04
CA GLN A 16 2.55 9.77 -5.97
C GLN A 16 2.60 11.25 -5.55
N GLU A 17 1.46 11.82 -5.17
CA GLU A 17 1.40 13.20 -4.68
C GLU A 17 2.22 13.39 -3.40
N ARG A 18 2.14 12.45 -2.45
CA ARG A 18 2.93 12.51 -1.21
C ARG A 18 4.42 12.34 -1.47
N GLY A 19 4.81 11.46 -2.38
CA GLY A 19 6.19 11.32 -2.85
C GLY A 19 6.70 12.63 -3.44
N TRP A 20 5.93 13.22 -4.35
CA TRP A 20 6.25 14.51 -4.95
C TRP A 20 6.39 15.62 -3.91
N LEU A 21 5.47 15.75 -2.95
CA LEU A 21 5.59 16.75 -1.88
C LEU A 21 6.87 16.57 -1.06
N LYS A 22 7.28 15.33 -0.80
CA LYS A 22 8.51 14.99 -0.06
C LYS A 22 9.78 15.35 -0.87
N GLU A 23 9.79 15.06 -2.17
CA GLU A 23 10.87 15.48 -3.09
C GLU A 23 11.04 17.00 -3.13
N GLN A 24 9.93 17.75 -2.99
CA GLN A 24 9.94 19.21 -2.91
C GLN A 24 10.38 19.74 -1.52
N GLY A 25 10.83 18.87 -0.62
CA GLY A 25 11.29 19.24 0.72
C GLY A 25 10.19 19.68 1.67
N LYS A 26 8.91 19.39 1.36
CA LYS A 26 7.79 19.71 2.25
C LYS A 26 7.66 18.66 3.34
N GLU A 27 7.19 19.10 4.50
CA GLU A 27 6.80 18.19 5.56
C GLU A 27 5.53 17.42 5.14
N VAL A 28 5.63 16.10 5.13
CA VAL A 28 4.53 15.18 4.81
C VAL A 28 4.29 14.31 6.03
N GLY A 29 3.07 14.38 6.58
CA GLY A 29 2.70 13.57 7.75
C GLY A 29 2.68 12.07 7.46
N GLU A 30 2.27 11.27 8.44
CA GLU A 30 2.23 9.82 8.28
C GLU A 30 1.32 9.36 7.14
N THR A 31 1.76 8.32 6.44
CA THR A 31 1.03 7.68 5.35
C THR A 31 0.89 6.19 5.67
N VAL A 32 -0.29 5.76 6.10
CA VAL A 32 -0.56 4.33 6.38
C VAL A 32 -1.45 3.75 5.29
N LEU A 33 -1.01 2.67 4.65
CA LEU A 33 -1.79 1.93 3.66
C LEU A 33 -2.14 0.53 4.20
N TYR A 34 -3.41 0.16 4.02
CA TYR A 34 -3.93 -1.18 4.19
C TYR A 34 -4.46 -1.65 2.83
N CYS A 35 -3.84 -2.66 2.23
CA CYS A 35 -4.32 -3.28 1.00
C CYS A 35 -4.42 -4.80 1.16
N GLY A 36 -5.16 -5.45 0.27
CA GLY A 36 -5.34 -6.90 0.36
C GLY A 36 -5.60 -7.52 -1.00
N CYS A 37 -5.07 -8.71 -1.20
CA CYS A 37 -5.23 -9.51 -2.41
C CYS A 37 -5.34 -11.00 -2.05
N ARG A 38 -5.42 -11.89 -3.04
CA ARG A 38 -5.53 -13.33 -2.81
C ARG A 38 -4.17 -13.91 -2.45
N HIS A 39 -3.19 -13.71 -3.32
CA HIS A 39 -1.86 -14.28 -3.19
C HIS A 39 -0.79 -13.24 -3.47
N LYS A 40 0.29 -13.26 -2.71
CA LYS A 40 1.43 -12.36 -2.94
C LYS A 40 1.96 -12.46 -4.38
N ASN A 41 2.02 -13.67 -4.92
CA ASN A 41 2.64 -13.95 -6.22
C ASN A 41 1.65 -13.99 -7.40
N GLU A 42 0.38 -13.60 -7.20
CA GLU A 42 -0.65 -13.65 -8.27
C GLU A 42 -1.28 -12.28 -8.52
N ASP A 43 -1.82 -11.63 -7.48
CA ASP A 43 -2.68 -10.45 -7.63
C ASP A 43 -2.31 -9.30 -6.67
N TYR A 44 -1.04 -9.24 -6.25
CA TYR A 44 -0.50 -8.10 -5.52
C TYR A 44 -0.23 -6.92 -6.47
N LEU A 45 -1.27 -6.11 -6.68
CA LEU A 45 -1.23 -4.94 -7.56
C LEU A 45 -0.20 -3.90 -7.05
N TYR A 46 0.64 -3.40 -7.97
CA TYR A 46 1.66 -2.37 -7.72
C TYR A 46 2.69 -2.76 -6.66
N GLN A 47 3.02 -4.04 -6.55
CA GLN A 47 3.92 -4.54 -5.52
C GLN A 47 5.23 -3.74 -5.45
N GLU A 48 5.93 -3.58 -6.57
CA GLU A 48 7.24 -2.91 -6.61
C GLU A 48 7.12 -1.44 -6.18
N GLU A 49 6.11 -0.73 -6.67
CA GLU A 49 5.88 0.67 -6.35
C GLU A 49 5.51 0.89 -4.88
N LEU A 50 4.72 -0.02 -4.30
CA LEU A 50 4.33 0.06 -2.90
C LEU A 50 5.49 -0.27 -1.96
N GLU A 51 6.28 -1.30 -2.28
CA GLU A 51 7.46 -1.68 -1.49
C GLU A 51 8.54 -0.59 -1.57
N GLU A 52 8.76 0.04 -2.74
CA GLU A 52 9.68 1.17 -2.88
C GLU A 52 9.15 2.43 -2.17
N ALA A 53 7.83 2.69 -2.22
CA ALA A 53 7.22 3.80 -1.48
C ALA A 53 7.35 3.63 0.04
N GLU A 54 7.28 2.40 0.56
CA GLU A 54 7.55 2.11 1.98
C GLU A 54 9.03 2.32 2.30
N LYS A 55 9.93 1.77 1.49
CA LYS A 55 11.39 1.87 1.67
C LYS A 55 11.90 3.31 1.62
N THR A 56 11.33 4.16 0.77
CA THR A 56 11.64 5.60 0.68
C THR A 56 10.89 6.44 1.72
N GLY A 57 10.04 5.80 2.54
CA GLY A 57 9.26 6.42 3.59
C GLY A 57 8.20 7.38 3.08
N VAL A 58 7.74 7.23 1.83
CA VAL A 58 6.52 7.89 1.33
C VAL A 58 5.30 7.26 1.98
N ILE A 59 5.31 5.92 2.07
CA ILE A 59 4.44 5.12 2.93
C ILE A 59 5.18 4.89 4.25
N THR A 60 4.59 5.33 5.35
CA THR A 60 5.14 5.13 6.71
C THR A 60 4.89 3.72 7.22
N LYS A 61 3.77 3.10 6.79
CA LYS A 61 3.43 1.73 7.15
C LYS A 61 2.58 1.08 6.06
N LEU A 62 3.08 -0.02 5.49
CA LEU A 62 2.36 -0.83 4.51
C LEU A 62 1.86 -2.12 5.17
N ASN A 63 0.53 -2.30 5.20
CA ASN A 63 -0.10 -3.51 5.71
C ASN A 63 -0.80 -4.22 4.55
N VAL A 64 -0.33 -5.42 4.23
CA VAL A 64 -0.88 -6.23 3.13
C VAL A 64 -1.49 -7.51 3.69
N ALA A 65 -2.76 -7.77 3.37
CA ALA A 65 -3.43 -9.02 3.71
C ALA A 65 -3.53 -9.94 2.50
N PHE A 66 -2.87 -11.10 2.57
CA PHE A 66 -3.00 -12.16 1.57
C PHE A 66 -4.06 -13.17 2.01
N SER A 67 -5.24 -13.10 1.40
CA SER A 67 -6.41 -13.85 1.87
C SER A 67 -6.34 -15.36 1.59
N ARG A 68 -5.42 -15.83 0.75
CA ARG A 68 -5.31 -17.23 0.31
C ARG A 68 -3.91 -17.84 0.41
N ASP A 69 -2.93 -17.15 0.98
CA ASP A 69 -1.58 -17.72 1.20
C ASP A 69 -1.53 -18.72 2.36
N GLN A 70 -2.63 -18.85 3.11
CA GLN A 70 -2.80 -19.84 4.17
C GLN A 70 -4.25 -20.38 4.20
N GLU A 71 -4.45 -21.50 4.89
CA GLU A 71 -5.75 -22.21 4.96
C GLU A 71 -6.87 -21.34 5.56
N GLN A 72 -6.52 -20.46 6.51
CA GLN A 72 -7.44 -19.49 7.11
C GLN A 72 -7.44 -18.17 6.33
N LYS A 73 -8.62 -17.61 6.03
CA LYS A 73 -8.69 -16.33 5.32
C LYS A 73 -8.26 -15.17 6.23
N VAL A 74 -7.22 -14.47 5.82
CA VAL A 74 -6.79 -13.21 6.46
C VAL A 74 -7.44 -12.04 5.72
N TYR A 75 -8.10 -11.16 6.48
CA TYR A 75 -8.70 -9.92 6.00
C TYR A 75 -8.03 -8.73 6.69
N LEU A 76 -8.29 -7.52 6.18
CA LEU A 76 -7.81 -6.29 6.82
C LEU A 76 -8.60 -6.06 8.12
N PHE A 77 -7.89 -6.08 9.25
CA PHE A 77 -8.38 -5.63 10.54
C PHE A 77 -7.65 -4.33 10.90
N TYR A 78 -8.39 -3.29 11.29
CA TYR A 78 -7.91 -1.95 11.62
C TYR A 78 -8.45 -1.49 12.96
#